data_AF-A0A9P1CNV4-F1
#
_entry.id   AF-A0A9P1CNV4-F1
#
_cell.length_a   1.000
_cell.length_b   1.000
_cell.length_c   1.000
_cell.angle_alpha   90.00
_cell.angle_beta   90.00
_cell.angle_gamma   90.00
#
_symmetry.space_group_name_H-M   'P 1'
#
loop_
_entity.id
_entity.type
_entity.pdbx_description
1 polymer ?
#
loop_
_entity_poly.entity_id
_entity_poly.type
_entity_poly.pdbx_seq_one_letter_code
_entity_poly.pdbx_strand_id
1 'polypeptide(L)'
;MPDAAALWFDPRKPTRRLLCRLNPAMFRAMKWLPFLVTVQAESTCDQDFSMSFLQKQHVLELRTEATECGHLINGSVGDAAKFYNNNCKYHSHGDECSRRIPDVMAEHPGMDGFCYFSEVASYIRYSPPSNDPRHFINSAFRGVIGLRTPTYKGLNTGPVVTFHHDGKAFTSHMDSENYVYDDLYGYSLGVLQGQGRTVEQLKDPAVWNELARAKCEEVQKIHQFTNDELVLADILDMNLPIMAMSHCSAGWEMLPEMRANPYITGKAEYHSITDCKKITDREYARHHYMKCLLGINNAAADAAYLFARACLLDGGSRIGHFSECPFDLEVEGVL
;
A
#
# COMPACT_ATOMS: atom_id res chain seq x y z
N MET A 1 -21.04 -54.59 -10.35
CA MET A 1 -21.62 -54.02 -11.59
C MET A 1 -23.11 -53.89 -11.32
N PRO A 2 -23.71 -52.70 -11.37
CA PRO A 2 -23.66 -51.81 -12.54
C PRO A 2 -23.36 -50.31 -12.27
N ASP A 3 -22.88 -49.70 -13.36
CA ASP A 3 -23.20 -48.39 -13.97
C ASP A 3 -23.03 -47.07 -13.20
N ALA A 4 -21.92 -46.42 -13.56
CA ALA A 4 -21.69 -44.99 -13.40
C ALA A 4 -22.40 -44.21 -14.51
N ALA A 5 -23.27 -43.27 -14.13
CA ALA A 5 -23.80 -42.25 -15.03
C ALA A 5 -23.12 -40.91 -14.73
N ALA A 6 -22.36 -40.42 -15.72
CA ALA A 6 -21.79 -39.09 -15.75
C ALA A 6 -22.89 -38.05 -16.03
N LEU A 7 -23.00 -37.03 -15.17
CA LEU A 7 -23.85 -35.86 -15.42
C LEU A 7 -22.99 -34.71 -15.96
N TRP A 8 -23.30 -34.32 -17.19
CA TRP A 8 -22.79 -33.16 -17.90
C TRP A 8 -23.40 -31.87 -17.32
N PHE A 9 -22.57 -30.83 -17.22
CA PHE A 9 -22.98 -29.49 -16.77
C PHE A 9 -23.46 -28.66 -17.98
N ASP A 10 -24.67 -28.09 -17.90
CA ASP A 10 -25.26 -27.19 -18.90
C ASP A 10 -25.07 -25.72 -18.47
N PRO A 11 -24.29 -24.89 -19.20
CA PRO A 11 -23.94 -23.53 -18.78
C PRO A 11 -24.98 -22.45 -19.13
N ARG A 12 -26.25 -22.79 -19.43
CA ARG A 12 -27.25 -21.82 -19.93
C ARG A 12 -28.44 -21.51 -19.03
N LYS A 13 -28.34 -21.67 -17.70
CA LYS A 13 -29.42 -21.24 -16.77
C LYS A 13 -28.92 -20.29 -15.67
N PRO A 14 -29.55 -19.12 -15.46
CA PRO A 14 -29.22 -18.24 -14.35
C PRO A 14 -29.79 -18.80 -13.05
N THR A 15 -28.92 -19.13 -12.10
CA THR A 15 -29.32 -19.52 -10.74
C THR A 15 -29.78 -18.30 -9.95
N ARG A 16 -30.99 -18.43 -9.40
CA ARG A 16 -31.67 -17.42 -8.57
C ARG A 16 -30.96 -17.25 -7.22
N ARG A 17 -30.95 -16.00 -6.75
CA ARG A 17 -30.53 -15.54 -5.42
C ARG A 17 -31.05 -16.46 -4.30
N LEU A 18 -30.17 -16.91 -3.42
CA LEU A 18 -30.55 -17.41 -2.09
C LEU A 18 -31.07 -16.25 -1.25
N LEU A 19 -32.34 -16.32 -0.88
CA LEU A 19 -32.95 -15.52 0.17
C LEU A 19 -32.66 -16.18 1.52
N CYS A 20 -32.03 -15.45 2.44
CA CYS A 20 -32.02 -15.79 3.85
C CYS A 20 -33.46 -15.90 4.36
N ARG A 21 -33.92 -17.12 4.66
CA ARG A 21 -35.19 -17.36 5.35
C ARG A 21 -34.97 -17.14 6.84
N LEU A 22 -35.56 -16.08 7.40
CA LEU A 22 -35.87 -16.03 8.83
C LEU A 22 -37.11 -16.89 9.08
N ASN A 23 -37.06 -17.76 10.09
CA ASN A 23 -38.16 -18.61 10.52
C ASN A 23 -39.02 -17.84 11.56
N PRO A 24 -40.29 -17.48 11.27
CA PRO A 24 -41.14 -16.77 12.21
C PRO A 24 -41.94 -17.79 13.04
N ALA A 25 -41.27 -18.47 13.97
CA ALA A 25 -41.93 -19.37 14.92
C ALA A 25 -41.13 -19.46 16.23
N MET A 26 -40.96 -18.32 16.92
CA MET A 26 -40.61 -18.30 18.35
C MET A 26 -40.89 -16.92 18.96
N PHE A 27 -42.16 -16.56 19.01
CA PHE A 27 -42.64 -15.47 19.87
C PHE A 27 -43.88 -15.96 20.62
N ARG A 28 -43.67 -16.61 21.76
CA ARG A 28 -44.60 -16.66 22.89
C ARG A 28 -43.97 -17.38 24.09
N ALA A 29 -44.17 -16.77 25.25
CA ALA A 29 -43.92 -17.24 26.61
C ALA A 29 -42.47 -17.14 27.13
N MET A 30 -42.19 -16.06 27.88
CA MET A 30 -41.84 -16.16 29.31
C MET A 30 -41.76 -14.77 29.95
N LYS A 31 -42.67 -14.52 30.89
CA LYS A 31 -42.56 -13.47 31.90
C LYS A 31 -41.77 -14.05 33.09
N TRP A 32 -41.01 -13.20 33.78
CA TRP A 32 -40.37 -13.39 35.11
C TRP A 32 -39.00 -14.08 35.16
N LEU A 33 -37.92 -13.29 35.13
CA LEU A 33 -36.85 -13.16 36.16
C LEU A 33 -35.66 -12.36 35.60
N PRO A 34 -34.98 -11.52 36.42
CA PRO A 34 -33.77 -10.82 36.03
C PRO A 34 -32.51 -11.62 36.39
N PHE A 35 -31.48 -11.49 35.57
CA PHE A 35 -30.05 -11.85 35.72
C PHE A 35 -29.49 -12.77 34.63
N LEU A 36 -28.41 -12.25 34.03
CA LEU A 36 -27.27 -12.91 33.39
C LEU A 36 -27.57 -13.95 32.30
N VAL A 37 -27.28 -13.60 31.06
CA VAL A 37 -26.12 -14.06 30.27
C VAL A 37 -26.32 -13.45 28.88
N THR A 38 -25.54 -12.43 28.54
CA THR A 38 -25.36 -12.03 27.14
C THR A 38 -24.54 -13.13 26.47
N VAL A 39 -25.23 -14.05 25.78
CA VAL A 39 -24.61 -14.87 24.75
C VAL A 39 -24.34 -13.94 23.58
N GLN A 40 -23.11 -13.44 23.46
CA GLN A 40 -22.62 -12.94 22.18
C GLN A 40 -22.53 -14.15 21.26
N ALA A 41 -23.49 -14.27 20.36
CA ALA A 41 -23.32 -15.10 19.18
C ALA A 41 -22.22 -14.44 18.33
N GLU A 42 -21.04 -15.05 18.31
CA GLU A 42 -20.03 -14.79 17.30
C GLU A 42 -20.63 -15.16 15.94
N SER A 43 -21.17 -14.15 15.25
CA SER A 43 -21.32 -14.26 13.81
C SER A 43 -19.94 -14.07 13.21
N THR A 44 -19.31 -15.16 12.78
CA THR A 44 -18.20 -15.12 11.82
C THR A 44 -18.74 -14.55 10.51
N CYS A 45 -18.81 -13.22 10.45
CA CYS A 45 -18.78 -12.53 9.18
C CYS A 45 -17.37 -12.74 8.66
N ASP A 46 -17.24 -13.48 7.56
CA ASP A 46 -16.06 -13.43 6.70
C ASP A 46 -15.64 -11.96 6.60
N GLN A 47 -14.47 -11.66 7.16
CA GLN A 47 -13.82 -10.38 6.97
C GLN A 47 -13.24 -10.38 5.56
N ASP A 48 -14.12 -10.39 4.56
CA ASP A 48 -13.78 -9.83 3.26
C ASP A 48 -13.24 -8.44 3.56
N PHE A 49 -12.01 -8.16 3.14
CA PHE A 49 -11.38 -6.83 3.13
C PHE A 49 -12.27 -5.90 2.29
N SER A 50 -13.37 -5.44 2.88
CA SER A 50 -14.28 -4.53 2.22
C SER A 50 -13.59 -3.19 2.24
N MET A 51 -13.09 -2.74 1.08
CA MET A 51 -12.89 -1.31 0.88
C MET A 51 -14.15 -0.62 1.38
N SER A 52 -13.98 0.36 2.27
CA SER A 52 -15.13 1.07 2.82
C SER A 52 -15.95 1.63 1.67
N PHE A 53 -17.27 1.74 1.85
CA PHE A 53 -18.15 2.34 0.84
C PHE A 53 -17.61 3.70 0.36
N LEU A 54 -16.98 4.46 1.27
CA LEU A 54 -16.29 5.71 0.97
C LEU A 54 -15.04 5.54 0.09
N GLN A 55 -14.22 4.52 0.30
CA GLN A 55 -13.08 4.21 -0.57
C GLN A 55 -13.55 3.82 -1.98
N LYS A 56 -14.61 3.00 -2.08
CA LYS A 56 -15.18 2.59 -3.36
C LYS A 56 -15.83 3.77 -4.10
N GLN A 57 -16.54 4.63 -3.37
CA GLN A 57 -17.16 5.83 -3.93
C GLN A 57 -16.11 6.85 -4.37
N HIS A 58 -15.05 7.06 -3.59
CA HIS A 58 -13.93 7.93 -3.98
C HIS A 58 -13.21 7.44 -5.25
N VAL A 59 -12.98 6.13 -5.37
CA VAL A 59 -12.40 5.51 -6.59
C VAL A 59 -13.32 5.68 -7.80
N LEU A 60 -14.65 5.65 -7.60
CA LEU A 60 -15.62 5.83 -8.68
C LEU A 60 -15.85 7.29 -9.04
N GLU A 61 -15.73 8.23 -8.09
CA GLU A 61 -15.86 9.67 -8.33
C GLU A 61 -14.61 10.26 -9.01
N LEU A 62 -13.42 9.70 -8.77
CA LEU A 62 -12.20 10.11 -9.50
C LEU A 62 -12.18 9.67 -10.97
N ARG A 63 -13.04 8.72 -11.39
CA ARG A 63 -13.15 8.30 -12.80
C ARG A 63 -13.59 9.42 -13.74
N THR A 64 -14.18 10.51 -13.24
CA THR A 64 -14.76 11.54 -14.11
C THR A 64 -13.79 12.64 -14.53
N GLU A 65 -12.58 12.74 -13.96
CA GLU A 65 -11.69 13.89 -14.20
C GLU A 65 -10.52 13.61 -15.15
N ALA A 66 -10.25 12.36 -15.53
CA ALA A 66 -9.16 12.05 -16.46
C ALA A 66 -9.56 10.99 -17.49
N THR A 67 -10.35 11.37 -18.49
CA THR A 67 -10.66 10.51 -19.64
C THR A 67 -9.42 10.08 -20.44
N GLU A 68 -8.29 10.73 -20.21
CA GLU A 68 -7.01 10.48 -20.90
C GLU A 68 -6.07 9.54 -20.11
N CYS A 69 -6.31 9.32 -18.82
CA CYS A 69 -5.47 8.44 -18.00
C CYS A 69 -5.90 6.97 -18.11
N GLY A 70 -4.96 6.09 -17.74
CA GLY A 70 -5.21 4.67 -17.58
C GLY A 70 -6.33 4.38 -16.57
N HIS A 71 -7.08 3.31 -16.81
CA HIS A 71 -8.19 2.91 -15.95
C HIS A 71 -8.45 1.40 -15.99
N LEU A 72 -9.16 0.89 -14.99
CA LEU A 72 -9.58 -0.52 -14.97
C LEU A 72 -10.75 -0.77 -15.94
N ILE A 73 -10.57 -1.68 -16.90
CA ILE A 73 -11.47 -1.91 -18.04
C ILE A 73 -12.84 -2.44 -17.61
N ASN A 74 -12.93 -3.25 -16.55
CA ASN A 74 -14.16 -4.00 -16.22
C ASN A 74 -14.86 -3.60 -14.92
N GLY A 75 -14.40 -2.58 -14.18
CA GLY A 75 -14.95 -2.21 -12.87
C GLY A 75 -14.88 -3.32 -11.80
N SER A 76 -14.53 -4.54 -12.19
CA SER A 76 -13.98 -5.60 -11.38
C SER A 76 -12.55 -5.18 -11.09
N VAL A 77 -12.40 -4.41 -10.02
CA VAL A 77 -11.29 -4.64 -9.11
C VAL A 77 -11.15 -6.16 -9.02
N GLY A 78 -9.98 -6.72 -9.32
CA GLY A 78 -9.72 -8.12 -8.97
C GLY A 78 -10.13 -8.36 -7.51
N ASP A 79 -10.32 -9.61 -7.11
CA ASP A 79 -10.42 -9.99 -5.69
C ASP A 79 -9.68 -8.97 -4.80
N ALA A 80 -10.35 -8.34 -3.83
CA ALA A 80 -9.76 -7.24 -3.08
C ALA A 80 -8.44 -7.64 -2.41
N ALA A 81 -8.22 -8.93 -2.16
CA ALA A 81 -6.94 -9.48 -1.72
C ALA A 81 -5.82 -9.42 -2.80
N LYS A 82 -6.19 -9.37 -4.09
CA LYS A 82 -5.31 -9.18 -5.26
C LYS A 82 -5.20 -7.73 -5.73
N PHE A 83 -6.16 -6.88 -5.39
CA PHE A 83 -6.21 -5.46 -5.82
C PHE A 83 -5.00 -4.65 -5.37
N TYR A 84 -4.38 -5.02 -4.26
CA TYR A 84 -3.30 -4.27 -3.65
C TYR A 84 -1.99 -4.28 -4.43
N ASN A 85 -1.82 -5.17 -5.41
CA ASN A 85 -0.48 -5.46 -5.93
C ASN A 85 -0.30 -5.22 -7.42
N ASN A 86 -1.05 -5.91 -8.28
CA ASN A 86 -0.85 -5.85 -9.73
C ASN A 86 -2.16 -6.06 -10.50
N ASN A 87 -2.74 -4.96 -10.99
CA ASN A 87 -3.96 -4.94 -11.77
C ASN A 87 -3.70 -4.86 -13.28
N CYS A 88 -2.47 -5.07 -13.76
CA CYS A 88 -2.13 -4.88 -15.17
C CYS A 88 -3.05 -5.67 -16.11
N LYS A 89 -3.39 -6.92 -15.78
CA LYS A 89 -4.34 -7.73 -16.56
C LYS A 89 -5.72 -7.06 -16.78
N TYR A 90 -6.13 -6.18 -15.87
CA TYR A 90 -7.44 -5.53 -15.88
C TYR A 90 -7.37 -4.04 -16.25
N HIS A 91 -6.20 -3.56 -16.65
CA HIS A 91 -5.92 -2.15 -16.93
C HIS A 91 -5.98 -1.84 -18.44
N SER A 92 -6.38 -0.62 -18.81
CA SER A 92 -6.50 -0.15 -20.20
C SER A 92 -5.20 -0.25 -20.99
N HIS A 93 -4.06 -0.17 -20.31
CA HIS A 93 -2.70 -0.32 -20.85
C HIS A 93 -2.02 -1.60 -20.34
N GLY A 94 -2.80 -2.65 -20.06
CA GLY A 94 -2.34 -3.84 -19.36
C GLY A 94 -1.17 -4.58 -19.99
N ASP A 95 -1.17 -4.73 -21.31
CA ASP A 95 -0.10 -5.40 -22.06
C ASP A 95 1.23 -4.65 -21.93
N GLU A 96 1.19 -3.33 -21.71
CA GLU A 96 2.39 -2.51 -21.62
C GLU A 96 3.04 -2.54 -20.24
N CYS A 97 2.33 -3.00 -19.21
CA CYS A 97 2.97 -3.26 -17.92
C CYS A 97 4.09 -4.31 -17.98
N SER A 98 4.02 -5.23 -18.95
CA SER A 98 5.03 -6.29 -19.13
C SER A 98 6.21 -5.84 -19.99
N ARG A 99 6.23 -4.57 -20.40
CA ARG A 99 7.31 -3.93 -21.14
C ARG A 99 8.18 -3.12 -20.18
N ARG A 100 9.39 -2.77 -20.63
CA ARG A 100 10.30 -1.93 -19.86
C ARG A 100 9.72 -0.51 -19.79
N ILE A 101 9.61 0.05 -18.58
CA ILE A 101 9.05 1.39 -18.35
C ILE A 101 9.75 2.45 -19.21
N PRO A 102 11.10 2.49 -19.34
CA PRO A 102 11.75 3.48 -20.21
C PRO A 102 11.32 3.40 -21.67
N ASP A 103 11.10 2.19 -22.20
CA ASP A 103 10.68 1.98 -23.59
C ASP A 103 9.25 2.48 -23.80
N VAL A 104 8.33 2.16 -22.87
CA VAL A 104 6.95 2.65 -22.92
C VAL A 104 6.91 4.18 -22.80
N MET A 105 7.60 4.76 -21.82
CA MET A 105 7.58 6.21 -21.63
C MET A 105 8.22 6.99 -22.79
N ALA A 106 9.16 6.38 -23.53
CA ALA A 106 9.73 6.97 -24.74
C ALA A 106 8.72 7.01 -25.92
N GLU A 107 7.78 6.06 -25.97
CA GLU A 107 6.71 6.00 -26.99
C GLU A 107 5.55 6.96 -26.70
N HIS A 108 5.42 7.41 -25.45
CA HIS A 108 4.37 8.32 -24.98
C HIS A 108 4.97 9.64 -24.44
N PRO A 109 5.69 10.42 -25.26
CA PRO A 109 6.36 11.63 -24.80
C PRO A 109 5.35 12.67 -24.29
N GLY A 110 5.64 13.26 -23.14
CA GLY A 110 4.80 14.29 -22.51
C GLY A 110 3.64 13.74 -21.67
N MET A 111 3.44 12.42 -21.65
CA MET A 111 2.48 11.78 -20.77
C MET A 111 3.12 11.49 -19.41
N ASP A 112 2.41 11.82 -18.33
CA ASP A 112 2.80 11.39 -16.99
C ASP A 112 2.54 9.89 -16.85
N GLY A 113 3.55 9.12 -16.45
CA GLY A 113 3.45 7.67 -16.33
C GLY A 113 2.52 7.20 -15.21
N PHE A 114 2.31 7.99 -14.15
CA PHE A 114 1.26 7.68 -13.16
C PHE A 114 -0.13 7.94 -13.74
N CYS A 115 -0.30 8.94 -14.61
CA CYS A 115 -1.54 9.07 -15.39
C CYS A 115 -1.71 7.87 -16.32
N TYR A 116 -0.67 7.52 -17.07
CA TYR A 116 -0.73 6.43 -18.03
C TYR A 116 -1.05 5.07 -17.39
N PHE A 117 -0.42 4.77 -16.25
CA PHE A 117 -0.63 3.55 -15.50
C PHE A 117 -1.52 3.75 -14.25
N SER A 118 -2.41 4.74 -14.24
CA SER A 118 -3.23 5.01 -13.06
C SER A 118 -4.11 3.81 -12.68
N GLU A 119 -4.13 3.47 -11.39
CA GLU A 119 -4.89 2.35 -10.81
C GLU A 119 -4.38 0.94 -11.18
N VAL A 120 -3.19 0.79 -11.81
CA VAL A 120 -2.53 -0.54 -11.93
C VAL A 120 -2.16 -1.13 -10.57
N ALA A 121 -2.00 -0.29 -9.55
CA ALA A 121 -1.92 -0.67 -8.14
C ALA A 121 -2.52 0.46 -7.29
N SER A 122 -2.95 0.17 -6.06
CA SER A 122 -3.62 1.16 -5.20
C SER A 122 -2.76 2.38 -4.87
N TYR A 123 -1.44 2.22 -4.86
CA TYR A 123 -0.47 3.29 -4.62
C TYR A 123 0.05 3.94 -5.92
N ILE A 124 -0.32 3.42 -7.10
CA ILE A 124 -0.10 4.09 -8.39
C ILE A 124 -1.40 4.79 -8.75
N ARG A 125 -1.67 5.89 -8.07
CA ARG A 125 -2.80 6.77 -8.34
C ARG A 125 -2.29 8.10 -8.84
N TYR A 126 -2.71 8.49 -10.02
CA TYR A 126 -2.34 9.78 -10.57
C TYR A 126 -2.90 10.91 -9.70
N SER A 127 -2.01 11.79 -9.25
CA SER A 127 -2.37 13.09 -8.73
C SER A 127 -1.84 14.14 -9.70
N PRO A 128 -2.73 14.87 -10.41
CA PRO A 128 -2.26 15.86 -11.37
C PRO A 128 -1.41 16.92 -10.67
N PRO A 129 -0.39 17.46 -11.35
CA PRO A 129 0.38 18.59 -10.83
C PRO A 129 -0.56 19.70 -10.38
N SER A 130 -0.38 20.16 -9.15
CA SER A 130 -1.17 21.24 -8.58
C SER A 130 -0.27 22.43 -8.30
N ASN A 131 -0.75 23.62 -8.64
CA ASN A 131 -0.11 24.88 -8.24
C ASN A 131 -0.41 25.24 -6.78
N ASP A 132 -1.19 24.43 -6.05
CA ASP A 132 -1.40 24.60 -4.62
C ASP A 132 -0.08 24.34 -3.88
N PRO A 133 0.51 25.33 -3.19
CA PRO A 133 1.72 25.13 -2.40
C PRO A 133 1.54 24.08 -1.29
N ARG A 134 0.29 23.76 -0.92
CA ARG A 134 -0.04 22.71 0.05
C ARG A 134 -0.32 21.37 -0.60
N HIS A 135 -0.10 21.19 -1.90
CA HIS A 135 -0.39 19.94 -2.61
C HIS A 135 0.24 18.72 -1.90
N PHE A 136 1.55 18.77 -1.61
CA PHE A 136 2.22 17.67 -0.92
C PHE A 136 1.78 17.50 0.53
N ILE A 137 1.48 18.59 1.24
CA ILE A 137 0.90 18.51 2.60
C ILE A 137 -0.45 17.81 2.57
N ASN A 138 -1.33 18.19 1.65
CA ASN A 138 -2.65 17.59 1.50
C ASN A 138 -2.56 16.12 1.07
N SER A 139 -1.65 15.79 0.15
CA SER A 139 -1.41 14.41 -0.29
C SER A 139 -0.84 13.57 0.85
N ALA A 140 0.13 14.09 1.60
CA ALA A 140 0.70 13.44 2.78
C ALA A 140 -0.37 13.21 3.85
N PHE A 141 -1.17 14.23 4.15
CA PHE A 141 -2.29 14.13 5.08
C PHE A 141 -3.30 13.07 4.68
N ARG A 142 -3.75 13.07 3.42
CA ARG A 142 -4.69 12.06 2.90
C ARG A 142 -4.09 10.66 2.99
N GLY A 143 -2.80 10.53 2.68
CA GLY A 143 -2.04 9.30 2.86
C GLY A 143 -2.11 8.83 4.32
N VAL A 144 -1.73 9.70 5.25
CA VAL A 144 -1.73 9.45 6.71
C VAL A 144 -3.11 9.07 7.24
N ILE A 145 -4.17 9.80 6.87
CA ILE A 145 -5.55 9.45 7.24
C ILE A 145 -5.94 8.09 6.68
N GLY A 146 -5.53 7.79 5.45
CA GLY A 146 -5.75 6.50 4.80
C GLY A 146 -5.11 5.32 5.55
N LEU A 147 -4.09 5.57 6.39
CA LEU A 147 -3.43 4.55 7.21
C LEU A 147 -4.22 4.16 8.45
N ARG A 148 -5.28 4.88 8.80
CA ARG A 148 -6.18 4.51 9.90
C ARG A 148 -7.11 3.36 9.47
N THR A 149 -6.49 2.26 9.04
CA THR A 149 -7.13 1.00 8.68
C THR A 149 -7.64 0.29 9.95
N PRO A 150 -8.43 -0.78 9.84
CA PRO A 150 -8.83 -1.58 11.00
C PRO A 150 -7.65 -2.15 11.82
N THR A 151 -6.45 -2.19 11.25
CA THR A 151 -5.22 -2.65 11.91
C THR A 151 -4.50 -1.53 12.68
N TYR A 152 -4.94 -0.27 12.53
CA TYR A 152 -4.37 0.86 13.27
C TYR A 152 -4.76 0.81 14.74
N LYS A 153 -3.77 0.72 15.62
CA LYS A 153 -3.94 0.56 17.07
C LYS A 153 -4.09 1.89 17.81
N GLY A 154 -3.83 3.01 17.13
CA GLY A 154 -3.65 4.32 17.75
C GLY A 154 -2.18 4.72 17.80
N LEU A 155 -1.94 6.01 18.03
CA LEU A 155 -0.59 6.57 18.02
C LEU A 155 0.19 6.15 19.26
N ASN A 156 1.37 5.57 19.07
CA ASN A 156 2.27 5.04 20.09
C ASN A 156 1.65 3.96 20.99
N THR A 157 0.62 3.27 20.51
CA THR A 157 -0.06 2.22 21.27
C THR A 157 0.31 0.83 20.77
N GLY A 158 0.91 0.74 19.59
CA GLY A 158 1.49 -0.48 19.04
C GLY A 158 2.72 -0.94 19.82
N PRO A 159 3.05 -2.24 19.76
CA PRO A 159 4.26 -2.75 20.36
C PRO A 159 5.49 -2.15 19.69
N VAL A 160 6.53 -1.92 20.48
CA VAL A 160 7.83 -1.47 19.97
C VAL A 160 8.52 -2.65 19.28
N VAL A 161 8.87 -2.46 18.00
CA VAL A 161 9.64 -3.42 17.22
C VAL A 161 11.06 -2.93 17.00
N THR A 162 12.01 -3.83 16.76
CA THR A 162 13.38 -3.48 16.38
C THR A 162 13.63 -3.93 14.96
N PHE A 163 13.88 -2.97 14.09
CA PHE A 163 14.31 -3.21 12.73
C PHE A 163 15.81 -3.42 12.65
N HIS A 164 16.23 -4.31 11.76
CA HIS A 164 17.62 -4.55 11.40
C HIS A 164 17.82 -4.29 9.91
N HIS A 165 18.43 -3.15 9.58
CA HIS A 165 18.65 -2.71 8.20
C HIS A 165 20.08 -2.20 8.04
N ASP A 166 20.83 -2.76 7.08
CA ASP A 166 22.23 -2.42 6.78
C ASP A 166 23.16 -2.32 7.99
N GLY A 167 23.08 -3.33 8.86
CA GLY A 167 23.91 -3.43 10.07
C GLY A 167 23.53 -2.45 11.18
N LYS A 168 22.47 -1.66 11.01
CA LYS A 168 21.92 -0.78 12.03
C LYS A 168 20.67 -1.40 12.65
N ALA A 169 20.41 -1.01 13.90
CA ALA A 169 19.19 -1.35 14.60
C ALA A 169 18.46 -0.06 14.99
N PHE A 170 17.15 -0.05 14.80
CA PHE A 170 16.30 1.06 15.23
C PHE A 170 14.95 0.55 15.68
N THR A 171 14.34 1.29 16.62
CA THR A 171 13.05 0.95 17.17
C THR A 171 11.93 1.80 16.58
N SER A 172 10.71 1.29 16.57
CA SER A 172 9.51 2.03 16.17
C SER A 172 8.26 1.42 16.81
N HIS A 173 7.22 2.22 17.00
CA HIS A 173 5.91 1.70 17.40
C HIS A 173 5.18 1.10 16.19
N MET A 174 4.80 -0.18 16.27
CA MET A 174 4.03 -0.86 15.23
C MET A 174 2.53 -0.58 15.39
N ASP A 175 2.17 0.69 15.20
CA ASP A 175 0.80 1.19 15.33
C ASP A 175 -0.10 0.75 14.17
N SER A 176 0.47 0.53 12.98
CA SER A 176 -0.22 -0.05 11.82
C SER A 176 0.73 -0.98 11.06
N GLU A 177 0.18 -2.00 10.41
CA GLU A 177 0.97 -2.99 9.66
C GLU A 177 1.82 -2.38 8.56
N ASN A 178 1.38 -1.29 7.92
CA ASN A 178 2.16 -0.64 6.88
C ASN A 178 3.42 0.09 7.39
N TYR A 179 3.52 0.34 8.71
CA TYR A 179 4.68 1.05 9.29
C TYR A 179 5.93 0.18 9.17
N VAL A 180 5.77 -1.16 9.19
CA VAL A 180 6.87 -2.11 8.98
C VAL A 180 7.63 -1.87 7.67
N TYR A 181 6.90 -1.46 6.64
CA TYR A 181 7.44 -1.16 5.32
C TYR A 181 7.82 0.31 5.20
N ASP A 182 6.90 1.22 5.53
CA ASP A 182 7.07 2.66 5.26
C ASP A 182 8.19 3.29 6.10
N ASP A 183 8.38 2.86 7.35
CA ASP A 183 9.44 3.38 8.22
C ASP A 183 10.82 3.05 7.66
N LEU A 184 11.03 1.78 7.30
CA LEU A 184 12.26 1.30 6.67
C LEU A 184 12.51 1.95 5.31
N TYR A 185 11.45 2.03 4.50
CA TYR A 185 11.51 2.61 3.18
C TYR A 185 11.90 4.09 3.26
N GLY A 186 11.23 4.89 4.09
CA GLY A 186 11.56 6.30 4.29
C GLY A 186 12.96 6.51 4.87
N TYR A 187 13.38 5.65 5.82
CA TYR A 187 14.73 5.67 6.36
C TYR A 187 15.79 5.43 5.29
N SER A 188 15.61 4.38 4.47
CA SER A 188 16.56 4.00 3.40
C SER A 188 16.70 5.09 2.33
N LEU A 189 15.62 5.82 2.05
CA LEU A 189 15.66 6.93 1.10
C LEU A 189 16.30 8.20 1.67
N GLY A 190 16.44 8.31 3.00
CA GLY A 190 16.97 9.51 3.64
C GLY A 190 15.97 10.68 3.64
N VAL A 191 14.66 10.38 3.70
CA VAL A 191 13.60 11.39 3.57
C VAL A 191 12.81 11.61 4.85
N LEU A 192 13.07 10.89 5.94
CA LEU A 192 12.40 11.13 7.22
C LEU A 192 12.81 12.49 7.81
N GLN A 193 11.95 13.05 8.65
CA GLN A 193 12.31 14.20 9.48
C GLN A 193 13.56 13.88 10.32
N GLY A 194 14.47 14.84 10.47
CA GLY A 194 15.76 14.62 11.13
C GLY A 194 16.87 14.09 10.21
N GLN A 195 16.58 13.77 8.94
CA GLN A 195 17.60 13.39 7.93
C GLN A 195 18.04 14.57 7.04
N GLY A 196 18.13 15.77 7.63
CA GLY A 196 18.60 16.98 6.92
C GLY A 196 17.54 17.71 6.10
N ARG A 197 16.26 17.52 6.44
CA ARG A 197 15.10 18.19 5.84
C ARG A 197 14.35 19.00 6.90
N THR A 198 13.69 20.09 6.50
CA THR A 198 12.93 20.96 7.40
C THR A 198 11.45 21.00 7.02
N VAL A 199 10.60 21.33 8.00
CA VAL A 199 9.14 21.38 7.84
C VAL A 199 8.72 22.39 6.78
N GLU A 200 9.42 23.51 6.68
CA GLU A 200 9.14 24.59 5.73
C GLU A 200 9.23 24.09 4.28
N GLN A 201 10.07 23.08 4.01
CA GLN A 201 10.23 22.51 2.68
C GLN A 201 8.95 21.82 2.19
N LEU A 202 8.08 21.30 3.07
CA LEU A 202 6.78 20.72 2.69
C LEU A 202 5.85 21.71 1.96
N LYS A 203 6.06 23.01 2.14
CA LYS A 203 5.26 24.08 1.53
C LYS A 203 5.76 24.49 0.13
N ASP A 204 6.87 23.91 -0.33
CA ASP A 204 7.48 24.23 -1.62
C ASP A 204 7.54 22.99 -2.53
N PRO A 205 6.60 22.86 -3.48
CA PRO A 205 6.60 21.75 -4.41
C PRO A 205 7.86 21.67 -5.29
N ALA A 206 8.52 22.79 -5.58
CA ALA A 206 9.72 22.79 -6.41
C ALA A 206 10.90 22.15 -5.66
N VAL A 207 11.02 22.40 -4.35
CA VAL A 207 12.04 21.76 -3.50
C VAL A 207 11.90 20.25 -3.51
N TRP A 208 10.68 19.71 -3.34
CA TRP A 208 10.47 18.26 -3.33
C TRP A 208 10.69 17.61 -4.70
N ASN A 209 10.31 18.29 -5.79
CA ASN A 209 10.60 17.81 -7.14
C ASN A 209 12.12 17.74 -7.41
N GLU A 210 12.88 18.74 -6.97
CA GLU A 210 14.34 18.73 -7.12
C GLU A 210 14.99 17.66 -6.25
N LEU A 211 14.51 17.49 -5.01
CA LEU A 211 14.97 16.42 -4.12
C LEU A 211 14.70 15.03 -4.71
N ALA A 212 13.50 14.81 -5.24
CA ALA A 212 13.15 13.56 -5.90
C ALA A 212 14.06 13.33 -7.11
N ARG A 213 14.26 14.32 -7.98
CA ARG A 213 15.17 14.20 -9.13
C ARG A 213 16.59 13.81 -8.71
N ALA A 214 17.17 14.53 -7.75
CA ALA A 214 18.51 14.24 -7.24
C ALA A 214 18.58 12.82 -6.65
N LYS A 215 17.56 12.40 -5.90
CA LYS A 215 17.50 11.04 -5.34
C LYS A 215 17.35 9.97 -6.41
N CYS A 216 16.56 10.20 -7.45
CA CYS A 216 16.41 9.29 -8.59
C CYS A 216 17.75 9.10 -9.33
N GLU A 217 18.51 10.18 -9.54
CA GLU A 217 19.85 10.11 -10.14
C GLU A 217 20.85 9.37 -9.26
N GLU A 218 20.85 9.64 -7.95
CA GLU A 218 21.67 8.95 -6.95
C GLU A 218 21.38 7.44 -6.93
N VAL A 219 20.10 7.06 -6.85
CA VAL A 219 19.65 5.67 -6.83
C VAL A 219 20.12 4.94 -8.08
N GLN A 220 19.92 5.51 -9.27
CA GLN A 220 20.38 4.87 -10.50
C GLN A 220 21.90 4.76 -10.57
N LYS A 221 22.63 5.77 -10.08
CA LYS A 221 24.09 5.76 -10.03
C LYS A 221 24.62 4.66 -9.12
N ILE A 222 24.01 4.45 -7.95
CA ILE A 222 24.45 3.46 -6.97
C ILE A 222 24.08 2.03 -7.42
N HIS A 223 22.84 1.82 -7.83
CA HIS A 223 22.31 0.47 -8.06
C HIS A 223 22.39 0.01 -9.51
N GLN A 224 22.55 0.94 -10.46
CA GLN A 224 22.74 0.65 -11.88
C GLN A 224 21.67 -0.31 -12.42
N PHE A 225 20.39 -0.02 -12.15
CA PHE A 225 19.30 -0.89 -12.61
C PHE A 225 19.34 -1.01 -14.13
N THR A 226 19.31 -2.26 -14.60
CA THR A 226 19.23 -2.56 -16.03
C THR A 226 17.80 -2.36 -16.53
N ASN A 227 17.62 -2.11 -17.82
CA ASN A 227 16.26 -1.93 -18.37
C ASN A 227 15.37 -3.15 -18.13
N ASP A 228 15.92 -4.35 -18.07
CA ASP A 228 15.17 -5.59 -17.81
C ASP A 228 14.69 -5.68 -16.35
N GLU A 229 15.30 -4.93 -15.42
CA GLU A 229 14.80 -4.78 -14.05
C GLU A 229 13.71 -3.71 -13.92
N LEU A 230 13.45 -2.94 -14.98
CA LEU A 230 12.56 -1.80 -14.98
C LEU A 230 11.24 -2.11 -15.71
N VAL A 231 10.70 -3.32 -15.50
CA VAL A 231 9.39 -3.75 -15.98
C VAL A 231 8.34 -3.51 -14.91
N LEU A 232 7.26 -2.80 -15.22
CA LEU A 232 6.28 -2.37 -14.22
C LEU A 232 5.61 -3.57 -13.53
N ALA A 233 5.14 -4.56 -14.29
CA ALA A 233 4.50 -5.76 -13.75
C ALA A 233 5.41 -6.50 -12.75
N ASP A 234 6.70 -6.63 -13.06
CA ASP A 234 7.66 -7.30 -12.16
C ASP A 234 7.87 -6.53 -10.86
N ILE A 235 7.90 -5.20 -10.93
CA ILE A 235 8.06 -4.34 -9.75
C ILE A 235 6.77 -4.38 -8.91
N LEU A 236 5.61 -4.36 -9.56
CA LEU A 236 4.31 -4.50 -8.92
C LEU A 236 4.17 -5.85 -8.20
N ASP A 237 4.63 -6.93 -8.83
CA ASP A 237 4.63 -8.26 -8.21
C ASP A 237 5.57 -8.34 -7.00
N MET A 238 6.58 -7.47 -6.91
CA MET A 238 7.53 -7.44 -5.81
C MET A 238 7.08 -6.66 -4.57
N ASN A 239 5.97 -5.89 -4.57
CA ASN A 239 5.66 -5.09 -3.36
C ASN A 239 5.33 -5.94 -2.14
N LEU A 240 4.49 -6.96 -2.27
CA LEU A 240 4.20 -7.88 -1.16
C LEU A 240 5.45 -8.67 -0.72
N PRO A 241 6.29 -9.20 -1.63
CA PRO A 241 7.60 -9.72 -1.25
C PRO A 241 8.50 -8.72 -0.50
N ILE A 242 8.57 -7.46 -0.93
CA ILE A 242 9.33 -6.42 -0.24
C ILE A 242 8.76 -6.19 1.17
N MET A 243 7.43 -6.11 1.31
CA MET A 243 6.78 -6.01 2.62
C MET A 243 7.10 -7.22 3.51
N ALA A 244 7.11 -8.45 2.96
CA ALA A 244 7.51 -9.64 3.70
C ALA A 244 8.97 -9.58 4.18
N MET A 245 9.88 -9.08 3.34
CA MET A 245 11.28 -8.83 3.71
C MET A 245 11.41 -7.73 4.77
N SER A 246 10.54 -6.71 4.76
CA SER A 246 10.45 -5.70 5.82
C SER A 246 10.04 -6.31 7.17
N HIS A 247 9.02 -7.19 7.17
CA HIS A 247 8.60 -7.96 8.35
C HIS A 247 9.76 -8.80 8.92
N CYS A 248 10.49 -9.50 8.04
CA CYS A 248 11.68 -10.25 8.41
C CYS A 248 12.74 -9.36 9.10
N SER A 249 12.95 -8.16 8.56
CA SER A 249 13.92 -7.20 9.08
C SER A 249 13.51 -6.63 10.44
N ALA A 250 12.21 -6.54 10.70
CA ALA A 250 11.63 -6.11 11.97
C ALA A 250 11.56 -7.21 13.05
N GLY A 251 11.87 -8.46 12.68
CA GLY A 251 11.53 -9.61 13.53
C GLY A 251 10.04 -9.60 13.90
N TRP A 252 9.19 -9.19 12.95
CA TRP A 252 7.76 -9.02 13.14
C TRP A 252 6.98 -10.05 12.32
N GLU A 253 5.99 -10.68 12.92
CA GLU A 253 5.28 -11.78 12.28
C GLU A 253 4.57 -11.29 11.00
N MET A 254 4.76 -12.01 9.91
CA MET A 254 4.13 -11.70 8.63
C MET A 254 2.62 -11.99 8.67
N LEU A 255 1.85 -11.16 7.97
CA LEU A 255 0.40 -11.31 7.84
C LEU A 255 0.01 -12.72 7.37
N PRO A 256 -1.08 -13.31 7.90
CA PRO A 256 -1.50 -14.65 7.54
C PRO A 256 -1.66 -14.86 6.02
N GLU A 257 -2.21 -13.87 5.32
CA GLU A 257 -2.47 -13.91 3.88
C GLU A 257 -1.17 -13.94 3.07
N MET A 258 -0.16 -13.18 3.51
CA MET A 258 1.17 -13.17 2.90
C MET A 258 1.89 -14.50 3.14
N ARG A 259 1.73 -15.08 4.34
CA ARG A 259 2.31 -16.39 4.69
C ARG A 259 1.69 -17.55 3.92
N ALA A 260 0.39 -17.47 3.65
CA ALA A 260 -0.33 -18.48 2.89
C ALA A 260 0.02 -18.47 1.39
N ASN A 261 0.70 -17.44 0.89
CA ASN A 261 1.01 -17.27 -0.52
C ASN A 261 2.43 -17.77 -0.87
N PRO A 262 2.58 -18.87 -1.64
CA PRO A 262 3.89 -19.45 -1.98
C PRO A 262 4.79 -18.53 -2.81
N TYR A 263 4.20 -17.62 -3.59
CA TYR A 263 4.99 -16.67 -4.37
C TYR A 263 5.68 -15.65 -3.46
N ILE A 264 4.95 -15.11 -2.47
CA ILE A 264 5.47 -14.15 -1.50
C ILE A 264 6.54 -14.81 -0.63
N THR A 265 6.23 -15.96 -0.03
CA THR A 265 7.18 -16.68 0.82
C THR A 265 8.40 -17.16 0.04
N GLY A 266 8.23 -17.62 -1.20
CA GLY A 266 9.34 -18.01 -2.06
C GLY A 266 10.27 -16.85 -2.41
N LYS A 267 9.73 -15.67 -2.74
CA LYS A 267 10.54 -14.48 -3.05
C LYS A 267 11.23 -13.88 -1.83
N ALA A 268 10.60 -13.95 -0.65
CA ALA A 268 11.16 -13.50 0.61
C ALA A 268 11.99 -14.58 1.34
N GLU A 269 12.17 -15.76 0.73
CA GLU A 269 12.84 -16.93 1.33
C GLU A 269 12.32 -17.23 2.75
N TYR A 270 11.02 -17.03 2.98
CA TYR A 270 10.42 -17.06 4.32
C TYR A 270 10.15 -18.48 4.79
N HIS A 271 10.87 -18.91 5.82
CA HIS A 271 10.65 -20.16 6.56
C HIS A 271 10.15 -19.90 7.99
N SER A 272 10.66 -18.84 8.62
CA SER A 272 10.19 -18.33 9.91
C SER A 272 10.56 -16.86 10.06
N ILE A 273 10.08 -16.21 11.13
CA ILE A 273 10.44 -14.82 11.47
C ILE A 273 11.94 -14.59 11.66
N THR A 274 12.70 -15.65 11.96
CA THR A 274 14.17 -15.61 12.13
C THR A 274 14.94 -16.24 10.97
N ASP A 275 14.23 -16.84 10.01
CA ASP A 275 14.79 -17.55 8.86
C ASP A 275 14.06 -17.10 7.60
N CYS A 276 14.50 -15.95 7.09
CA CYS A 276 13.90 -15.24 5.97
C CYS A 276 14.90 -14.26 5.36
N LYS A 277 14.68 -13.86 4.11
CA LYS A 277 15.47 -12.80 3.47
C LYS A 277 15.08 -11.45 4.04
N LYS A 278 16.05 -10.75 4.62
CA LYS A 278 15.90 -9.35 5.06
C LYS A 278 15.90 -8.40 3.87
N ILE A 279 15.20 -7.29 4.01
CA ILE A 279 15.15 -6.25 2.98
C ILE A 279 16.50 -5.54 2.90
N THR A 280 16.90 -5.11 1.71
CA THR A 280 18.10 -4.29 1.50
C THR A 280 17.75 -2.96 0.86
N ASP A 281 18.68 -2.01 0.91
CA ASP A 281 18.57 -0.75 0.19
C ASP A 281 18.25 -0.94 -1.30
N ARG A 282 18.76 -1.99 -1.95
CA ARG A 282 18.51 -2.21 -3.39
C ARG A 282 17.03 -2.43 -3.70
N GLU A 283 16.32 -3.19 -2.88
CA GLU A 283 14.90 -3.46 -3.12
C GLU A 283 14.04 -2.20 -2.93
N TYR A 284 14.27 -1.42 -1.87
CA TYR A 284 13.60 -0.14 -1.68
C TYR A 284 13.95 0.88 -2.77
N ALA A 285 15.22 0.94 -3.16
CA ALA A 285 15.68 1.80 -4.23
C ALA A 285 15.01 1.44 -5.57
N ARG A 286 14.84 0.15 -5.88
CA ARG A 286 14.12 -0.29 -7.10
C ARG A 286 12.65 0.14 -7.06
N HIS A 287 11.99 -0.05 -5.91
CA HIS A 287 10.60 0.37 -5.74
C HIS A 287 10.44 1.90 -5.91
N HIS A 288 11.33 2.70 -5.32
CA HIS A 288 11.33 4.14 -5.50
C HIS A 288 11.65 4.56 -6.94
N TYR A 289 12.65 3.93 -7.56
CA TYR A 289 13.12 4.30 -8.89
C TYR A 289 12.07 4.07 -9.98
N MET A 290 11.19 3.07 -9.82
CA MET A 290 10.01 2.94 -10.67
C MET A 290 9.15 4.21 -10.66
N LYS A 291 8.93 4.82 -9.49
CA LYS A 291 8.17 6.07 -9.37
C LYS A 291 8.87 7.21 -10.10
N CYS A 292 10.20 7.26 -10.05
CA CYS A 292 11.00 8.21 -10.83
C CYS A 292 10.76 8.10 -12.34
N LEU A 293 10.70 6.87 -12.86
CA LEU A 293 10.49 6.60 -14.28
C LEU A 293 9.06 6.93 -14.72
N LEU A 294 8.08 6.77 -13.82
CA LEU A 294 6.69 7.11 -14.09
C LEU A 294 6.38 8.60 -13.90
N GLY A 295 7.17 9.35 -13.13
CA GLY A 295 7.01 10.80 -13.03
C GLY A 295 7.57 11.36 -11.72
N ILE A 296 8.38 12.42 -11.85
CA ILE A 296 9.07 13.05 -10.70
C ILE A 296 8.09 13.58 -9.65
N ASN A 297 6.92 14.10 -10.07
CA ASN A 297 5.94 14.64 -9.12
C ASN A 297 5.43 13.58 -8.13
N ASN A 298 5.24 12.34 -8.58
CA ASN A 298 4.77 11.27 -7.72
C ASN A 298 5.88 10.72 -6.82
N ALA A 299 7.13 10.64 -7.32
CA ALA A 299 8.28 10.35 -6.47
C ALA A 299 8.47 11.42 -5.36
N ALA A 300 8.24 12.69 -5.70
CA ALA A 300 8.25 13.81 -4.76
C ALA A 300 7.10 13.72 -3.74
N ALA A 301 5.88 13.40 -4.18
CA ALA A 301 4.73 13.21 -3.30
C ALA A 301 4.96 12.06 -2.29
N ASP A 302 5.52 10.95 -2.74
CA ASP A 302 5.86 9.80 -1.91
C ASP A 302 6.92 10.16 -0.86
N ALA A 303 7.98 10.86 -1.25
CA ALA A 303 9.01 11.35 -0.34
C ALA A 303 8.45 12.35 0.69
N ALA A 304 7.58 13.27 0.26
CA ALA A 304 6.93 14.24 1.14
C ALA A 304 5.99 13.55 2.14
N TYR A 305 5.27 12.51 1.71
CA TYR A 305 4.44 11.68 2.57
C TYR A 305 5.26 10.96 3.65
N LEU A 306 6.39 10.35 3.27
CA LEU A 306 7.30 9.69 4.21
C LEU A 306 7.93 10.67 5.21
N PHE A 307 8.26 11.89 4.76
CA PHE A 307 8.73 12.95 5.65
C PHE A 307 7.65 13.40 6.63
N ALA A 308 6.43 13.66 6.15
CA ALA A 308 5.35 14.19 6.96
C ALA A 308 4.87 13.24 8.06
N ARG A 309 5.00 11.93 7.86
CA ARG A 309 4.49 10.93 8.81
C ARG A 309 5.46 10.59 9.96
N ALA A 310 6.77 10.66 9.71
CA ALA A 310 7.76 10.03 10.59
C ALA A 310 9.07 10.81 10.69
N CYS A 311 9.78 10.61 11.79
CA CYS A 311 11.02 11.29 12.15
C CYS A 311 12.02 10.34 12.79
N LEU A 312 13.30 10.66 12.64
CA LEU A 312 14.37 10.08 13.44
C LEU A 312 14.49 10.79 14.79
N LEU A 313 14.43 9.99 15.84
CA LEU A 313 14.54 10.39 17.24
C LEU A 313 15.75 9.70 17.89
N ASP A 314 16.10 10.13 19.11
CA ASP A 314 17.11 9.50 19.96
C ASP A 314 18.49 9.35 19.28
N GLY A 315 18.92 10.36 18.53
CA GLY A 315 20.18 10.32 17.79
C GLY A 315 20.16 9.38 16.57
N GLY A 316 18.97 9.03 16.08
CA GLY A 316 18.76 8.20 14.89
C GLY A 316 18.55 6.72 15.17
N SER A 317 18.37 6.32 16.44
CA SER A 317 18.09 4.93 16.82
C SER A 317 16.60 4.61 16.96
N ARG A 318 15.71 5.60 16.82
CA ARG A 318 14.27 5.41 16.90
C ARG A 318 13.57 6.15 15.78
N ILE A 319 12.56 5.52 15.18
CA ILE A 319 11.61 6.16 14.28
C ILE A 319 10.36 6.46 15.11
N GLY A 320 9.97 7.73 15.17
CA GLY A 320 8.72 8.18 15.79
C GLY A 320 7.71 8.62 14.74
N HIS A 321 6.45 8.79 15.16
CA HIS A 321 5.34 9.12 14.28
C HIS A 321 4.55 10.34 14.76
N PHE A 322 4.03 11.12 13.81
CA PHE A 322 3.11 12.24 14.02
C PHE A 322 3.49 13.18 15.17
N SER A 323 2.76 13.16 16.30
CA SER A 323 2.97 14.07 17.42
C SER A 323 4.30 13.85 18.16
N GLU A 324 5.04 12.78 17.85
CA GLU A 324 6.44 12.64 18.27
C GLU A 324 7.41 13.45 17.41
N CYS A 325 6.98 13.92 16.24
CA CYS A 325 7.79 14.58 15.24
C CYS A 325 7.59 16.10 15.23
N PRO A 326 8.59 16.88 14.80
CA PRO A 326 8.48 18.34 14.72
C PRO A 326 7.33 18.84 13.84
N PHE A 327 7.07 18.14 12.72
CA PHE A 327 5.87 18.39 11.91
C PHE A 327 4.69 17.64 12.50
N ASP A 328 3.71 18.40 12.97
CA ASP A 328 2.44 17.87 13.47
C ASP A 328 1.28 18.38 12.60
N LEU A 329 0.52 17.45 12.04
CA LEU A 329 -0.65 17.72 11.19
C LEU A 329 -1.79 18.39 11.96
N GLU A 330 -1.89 18.19 13.29
CA GLU A 330 -2.86 18.90 14.14
C GLU A 330 -2.49 20.38 14.26
N VAL A 331 -1.19 20.69 14.40
CA VAL A 331 -0.70 22.07 14.52
C VAL A 331 -0.89 22.85 13.22
N GLU A 332 -0.78 22.19 12.07
CA GLU A 332 -1.00 22.81 10.77
C GLU A 332 -2.51 22.92 10.41
N GLY A 333 -3.41 22.54 11.32
CA GLY A 333 -4.85 22.66 11.16
C GLY A 333 -5.43 21.77 10.07
N VAL A 334 -4.78 20.62 9.82
CA VAL A 334 -5.22 19.65 8.81
C VAL A 334 -6.04 18.52 9.45
N LEU A 335 -5.67 18.11 10.68
CA LEU A 335 -6.44 17.23 11.58
C LEU A 335 -7.28 18.08 12.54
#